data_AF-A0A534QUX2-F1
#
_entry.id   AF-A0A534QUX2-F1
#
_cell.length_a   1.000
_cell.length_b   1.000
_cell.length_c   1.000
_cell.angle_alpha   90.00
_cell.angle_beta   90.00
_cell.angle_gamma   90.00
#
_symmetry.space_group_name_H-M   'P 1'
#
loop_
_entity.id
_entity.type
_entity.pdbx_description
1 polymer ?
#
loop_
_entity_poly.entity_id
_entity_poly.type
_entity_poly.pdbx_seq_one_letter_code
_entity_poly.pdbx_strand_id
1 'polypeptide(L)' 'MKALHDVLEDAERRHVATLFADNIFLFLRALRPYVAYVQDARNGFSSVTLALGSGTEYSVRL' A
#
# COMPACT_ATOMS: atom_id res chain seq x y z
N MET A 1 0.58 -14.23 2.07
CA MET A 1 0.62 -12.90 2.73
C MET A 1 1.96 -12.57 3.40
N LYS A 2 2.86 -13.55 3.67
CA LYS A 2 4.20 -13.27 4.24
C LYS A 2 5.01 -12.24 3.44
N ALA A 3 5.07 -12.40 2.12
CA ALA A 3 5.82 -11.50 1.24
C ALA A 3 5.40 -10.02 1.31
N LEU A 4 4.11 -9.74 1.52
CA LEU A 4 3.64 -8.36 1.66
C LEU A 4 4.10 -7.75 2.99
N HIS A 5 3.99 -8.52 4.08
CA HIS A 5 4.45 -8.09 5.39
C HIS A 5 5.96 -7.81 5.37
N ASP A 6 6.74 -8.71 4.76
CA ASP A 6 8.19 -8.54 4.60
C ASP A 6 8.52 -7.25 3.81
N VAL A 7 7.75 -6.92 2.76
CA VAL A 7 7.93 -5.67 1.99
C VAL A 7 7.60 -4.43 2.81
N LEU A 8 6.53 -4.47 3.60
CA LEU A 8 6.14 -3.33 4.46
C LEU A 8 7.13 -3.11 5.60
N GLU A 9 7.64 -4.18 6.21
CA GLU A 9 8.70 -4.09 7.22
C GLU A 9 10.01 -3.54 6.63
N ASP A 10 10.42 -4.02 5.45
CA ASP A 10 11.62 -3.49 4.78
C ASP A 10 11.43 -2.02 4.36
N ALA A 11 10.22 -1.63 3.92
CA ALA A 11 9.89 -0.26 3.59
C ALA A 11 9.98 0.68 4.81
N GLU A 12 9.47 0.24 5.96
CA GLU A 12 9.59 0.96 7.22
C GLU A 12 11.05 1.10 7.64
N ARG A 13 11.81 0.00 7.61
CA ARG A 13 13.23 -0.02 7.99
C ARG A 13 14.09 0.87 7.10
N ARG A 14 13.77 0.95 5.80
CA ARG A 14 14.54 1.72 4.82
C ARG A 14 14.09 3.16 4.65
N HIS A 15 13.13 3.63 5.46
CA HIS A 15 12.52 4.96 5.29
C HIS A 15 12.00 5.17 3.86
N VAL A 16 11.38 4.14 3.28
CA VAL A 16 10.81 4.24 1.94
C VAL A 16 9.77 5.35 1.93
N ALA A 17 10.03 6.38 1.13
CA ALA A 17 9.18 7.56 1.05
C ALA A 17 7.85 7.27 0.36
N THR A 18 7.79 6.26 -0.52
CA THR A 18 6.64 6.05 -1.40
C THR A 18 6.42 4.58 -1.74
N LEU A 19 5.16 4.14 -1.68
CA LEU A 19 4.69 2.83 -2.10
C LEU A 19 3.70 2.97 -3.25
N PHE A 20 3.79 2.03 -4.19
CA PHE A 20 2.84 1.86 -5.30
C PHE A 20 2.35 0.42 -5.32
N ALA A 21 1.04 0.23 -5.38
CA ALA A 21 0.45 -1.07 -5.67
C ALA A 21 -0.55 -0.93 -6.82
N ASP A 22 -0.31 -1.66 -7.89
CA ASP A 22 -1.18 -1.66 -9.07
C ASP A 22 -2.19 -2.82 -9.02
N ASN A 23 -3.23 -2.71 -9.84
CA ASN A 23 -4.30 -3.70 -10.00
C ASN A 23 -5.11 -4.00 -8.74
N ILE A 24 -5.28 -3.02 -7.86
CA ILE A 24 -5.98 -3.23 -6.57
C ILE A 24 -7.46 -3.60 -6.76
N PHE A 25 -8.07 -3.23 -7.88
CA PHE A 25 -9.45 -3.61 -8.21
C PHE A 25 -9.57 -5.00 -8.84
N LEU A 26 -8.50 -5.59 -9.38
CA LEU A 26 -8.51 -6.99 -9.85
C LEU A 26 -8.34 -7.97 -8.69
N PHE A 27 -7.55 -7.60 -7.68
CA PHE A 27 -7.19 -8.49 -6.57
C PHE A 27 -7.75 -8.03 -5.23
N LEU A 28 -8.98 -7.49 -5.23
CA LEU A 28 -9.64 -6.89 -4.06
C LEU A 28 -9.48 -7.71 -2.77
N ARG A 29 -9.76 -9.01 -2.79
CA ARG A 29 -9.69 -9.85 -1.59
C ARG A 29 -8.26 -10.03 -1.07
N ALA A 30 -7.31 -10.22 -2.00
CA ALA A 30 -5.92 -10.48 -1.65
C ALA A 30 -5.21 -9.20 -1.18
N LEU A 31 -5.56 -8.05 -1.77
CA LEU A 31 -4.93 -6.76 -1.49
C LEU A 31 -5.69 -5.91 -0.47
N ARG A 32 -6.93 -6.25 -0.09
CA ARG A 32 -7.67 -5.52 0.95
C ARG A 32 -6.85 -5.30 2.24
N PRO A 33 -6.11 -6.28 2.79
CA PRO A 33 -5.29 -6.04 3.98
C PRO A 33 -4.18 -5.01 3.75
N TYR A 34 -3.55 -5.02 2.57
CA TYR A 34 -2.55 -4.01 2.19
C TYR A 34 -3.17 -2.61 2.12
N VAL A 35 -4.27 -2.47 1.37
CA VAL A 35 -4.95 -1.19 1.17
C VAL A 35 -5.43 -0.63 2.50
N ALA A 36 -6.03 -1.47 3.36
CA ALA A 36 -6.44 -1.07 4.70
C ALA A 36 -5.26 -0.61 5.58
N TYR A 37 -4.09 -1.24 5.45
CA TYR A 37 -2.90 -0.85 6.19
C TYR A 37 -2.40 0.53 5.77
N VAL A 38 -2.21 0.77 4.47
CA VAL A 38 -1.67 2.05 3.99
C VAL A 38 -2.69 3.20 4.07
N GLN A 39 -3.99 2.92 4.09
CA GLN A 39 -5.05 3.93 4.25
C GLN A 39 -5.37 4.30 5.71
N ASP A 40 -4.90 3.51 6.68
CA ASP A 40 -4.98 3.87 8.08
C ASP A 40 -3.83 4.84 8.43
N ALA A 41 -4.17 6.11 8.67
CA ALA A 41 -3.22 7.16 8.99
C ALA A 41 -2.34 6.86 10.21
N ARG A 42 -2.78 5.97 11.13
CA ARG A 42 -1.99 5.54 12.29
C ARG A 42 -0.74 4.76 11.90
N ASN A 43 -0.69 4.22 10.67
CA ASN A 43 0.47 3.52 10.13
C ASN A 43 1.48 4.47 9.46
N GLY A 44 1.27 5.79 9.56
CA GLY A 44 2.22 6.80 9.11
C GLY A 44 2.24 7.03 7.61
N PHE A 45 1.15 6.72 6.90
CA PHE A 45 1.02 6.95 5.46
C PHE A 45 -0.09 7.94 5.14
N SER A 46 0.18 8.80 4.15
CA SER A 46 -0.84 9.53 3.41
C SER A 46 -1.06 8.83 2.08
N SER A 47 -2.27 8.33 1.84
CA SER A 47 -2.57 7.45 0.72
C SER A 47 -3.77 7.91 -0.09
N VAL A 48 -3.75 7.58 -1.38
CA VAL A 48 -4.87 7.80 -2.29
C VAL A 48 -4.95 6.66 -3.30
N THR A 49 -6.18 6.19 -3.54
CA THR A 49 -6.47 5.31 -4.67
C THR A 49 -6.64 6.15 -5.93
N LEU A 50 -5.76 5.94 -6.91
CA LEU A 50 -5.85 6.53 -8.23
C LEU A 50 -6.67 5.62 -9.16
N ALA A 51 -7.60 6.22 -9.90
CA ALA A 51 -8.38 5.54 -10.92
C ALA A 51 -7.58 5.36 -12.24
N LEU A 52 -6.35 4.83 -12.13
CA LEU A 52 -5.49 4.48 -13.25
C LEU A 52 -5.60 2.99 -13.51
N GLY A 53 -5.82 2.59 -14.77
CA GLY A 53 -5.92 1.18 -15.16
C GLY A 53 -6.93 0.42 -14.28
N SER A 54 -6.44 -0.62 -13.60
CA SER A 54 -7.25 -1.43 -12.69
C SER A 54 -7.12 -1.01 -11.21
N GLY A 55 -6.86 0.28 -10.98
CA GLY A 55 -6.70 0.88 -9.66
C GLY A 55 -5.26 0.80 -9.17
N THR A 56 -4.70 1.95 -8.83
CA THR A 56 -3.35 2.07 -8.26
C THR A 56 -3.44 2.74 -6.90
N GLU A 57 -2.95 2.08 -5.86
CA GLU A 57 -2.77 2.71 -4.55
C GLU A 57 -1.42 3.44 -4.52
N TYR A 58 -1.47 4.75 -4.27
CA TYR A 58 -0.30 5.60 -4.09
C TYR A 58 -0.22 6.06 -2.65
N SER A 59 0.87 5.73 -1.97
CA SER A 59 1.05 5.99 -0.54
C SER A 59 2.40 6.63 -0.26
N VAL A 60 2.42 7.69 0.53
CA VAL A 60 3.63 8.43 0.93
C VAL A 60 3.81 8.31 2.44
N ARG A 61 5.02 7.98 2.89
CA ARG A 61 5.36 7.94 4.33
C ARG A 61 5.44 9.38 4.88
N LEU A 62 4.79 9.63 6.00
CA LEU A 62 4.81 10.89 6.75
C LEU A 62 5.92 10.91 7.81
#